data_AF-A0A3C2B0U7-F1
#
_entry.id   AF-A0A3C2B0U7-F1
#
_cell.length_a   1.000
_cell.length_b   1.000
_cell.length_c   1.000
_cell.angle_alpha   90.00
_cell.angle_beta   90.00
_cell.angle_gamma   90.00
#
_symmetry.space_group_name_H-M   'P 1'
#
loop_
_entity.id
_entity.type
_entity.pdbx_description
1 polymer ?
#
loop_
_entity_poly.entity_id
_entity_poly.type
_entity_poly.pdbx_seq_one_letter_code
_entity_poly.pdbx_strand_id
1 'polypeptide(L)' 'MEMSPQTIRSTGFRTVKKGYDPAEVDAFKDQVASVVETAQNQATAMEARARAAVAKLQEVSQQVGVGRDER' A
#
# COMPACT_ATOMS: atom_id res chain seq x y z
N MET A 1 -1.06 -0.91 -10.45
CA MET A 1 0.35 -1.05 -10.04
C MET A 1 0.91 -2.25 -10.79
N GLU A 2 1.93 -2.07 -11.63
CA GLU A 2 2.45 -3.14 -12.52
C GLU A 2 3.10 -4.33 -11.77
N MET A 3 3.33 -4.19 -10.47
CA MET A 3 3.89 -5.24 -9.60
C MET A 3 3.04 -5.40 -8.34
N SER A 4 2.30 -6.51 -8.24
CA SER A 4 1.57 -6.90 -7.02
C SER A 4 2.35 -7.98 -6.25
N PRO A 5 2.18 -8.11 -4.92
CA PRO A 5 2.79 -9.19 -4.15
C PRO A 5 2.47 -10.59 -4.69
N GLN A 6 1.24 -10.77 -5.20
CA GLN A 6 0.78 -12.02 -5.79
C GLN A 6 1.52 -12.31 -7.10
N THR A 7 1.67 -11.29 -7.96
CA THR A 7 2.44 -11.40 -9.21
C THR A 7 3.88 -11.78 -8.93
N ILE A 8 4.52 -11.19 -7.91
CA ILE A 8 5.90 -11.50 -7.51
C ILE A 8 6.03 -12.98 -7.11
N ARG A 9 5.13 -13.49 -6.27
CA ARG A 9 5.14 -14.90 -5.83
C ARG A 9 4.91 -15.87 -7.01
N SER A 10 3.96 -15.55 -7.90
CA SER A 10 3.60 -16.43 -9.02
C SER A 10 4.55 -16.37 -10.22
N THR A 11 5.48 -15.41 -10.26
CA THR A 11 6.37 -15.23 -11.41
C THR A 11 7.35 -16.40 -11.51
N GLY A 12 7.31 -17.11 -12.64
CA GLY A 12 8.27 -18.16 -12.96
C GLY A 12 9.38 -17.65 -13.86
N PHE A 13 10.60 -18.15 -13.65
CA PHE A 13 11.76 -17.86 -14.50
C PHE A 13 12.20 -19.11 -15.25
N ARG A 14 12.69 -18.94 -16.49
CA ARG A 14 13.26 -20.04 -17.27
C ARG A 14 14.62 -20.43 -16.68
N THR A 15 14.82 -21.71 -16.40
CA THR A 15 16.12 -22.24 -15.96
C THR A 15 17.10 -22.32 -17.14
N VAL A 16 18.35 -21.92 -16.90
CA VAL A 16 19.45 -21.98 -17.87
C VAL A 16 20.68 -22.62 -17.23
N LYS A 17 21.59 -23.15 -18.07
CA LYS A 17 22.84 -23.77 -17.59
C LYS A 17 23.69 -22.72 -16.87
N LYS A 18 24.12 -23.02 -15.63
CA LYS A 18 24.80 -22.07 -14.71
C LYS A 18 23.96 -20.83 -14.36
N GLY A 19 22.63 -20.96 -14.33
CA GLY A 19 21.74 -19.93 -13.80
C GLY A 19 21.74 -19.88 -12.27
N TYR A 20 20.96 -18.96 -11.71
CA TYR A 20 20.72 -18.86 -10.26
C TYR A 20 20.05 -20.14 -9.71
N ASP A 21 20.27 -20.41 -8.43
CA ASP A 21 19.56 -21.47 -7.72
C ASP A 21 18.06 -21.12 -7.62
N PRO A 22 17.16 -21.93 -8.21
CA PRO A 22 15.73 -21.67 -8.14
C PRO A 22 15.20 -21.53 -6.70
N ALA A 23 15.73 -22.30 -5.75
CA ALA A 23 15.29 -22.25 -4.36
C ALA A 23 15.64 -20.91 -3.69
N GLU A 24 16.83 -20.37 -4.00
CA GLU A 24 17.25 -19.05 -3.52
C GLU A 24 16.39 -17.93 -4.13
N VAL A 25 16.11 -18.03 -5.44
CA VAL A 25 15.26 -17.06 -6.13
C VAL A 25 13.83 -17.08 -5.58
N ASP A 26 13.26 -18.26 -5.31
CA ASP A 26 11.92 -18.37 -4.73
C ASP A 26 11.87 -17.79 -3.31
N ALA A 27 12.86 -18.08 -2.46
CA ALA A 27 12.95 -17.47 -1.13
C ALA A 27 13.07 -15.94 -1.20
N PHE A 28 13.85 -15.42 -2.16
CA PHE A 28 13.98 -13.99 -2.37
C PHE A 28 12.67 -13.35 -2.88
N LYS A 29 11.96 -14.00 -3.80
CA LYS A 29 10.63 -13.54 -4.26
C LYS A 29 9.66 -13.41 -3.10
N ASP A 30 9.67 -14.36 -2.16
CA ASP A 30 8.80 -14.30 -0.98
C ASP A 30 9.13 -13.10 -0.07
N GLN A 31 10.42 -12.81 0.13
CA GLN A 31 10.86 -11.62 0.86
C GLN A 31 10.42 -10.33 0.19
N VAL A 32 10.63 -10.21 -1.13
CA VAL A 32 10.23 -9.03 -1.90
C VAL A 32 8.72 -8.85 -1.86
N ALA A 33 7.94 -9.92 -2.03
CA ALA A 33 6.49 -9.87 -1.96
C ALA A 33 5.99 -9.37 -0.59
N SER A 34 6.62 -9.82 0.50
CA SER A 34 6.31 -9.37 1.87
C SER A 34 6.57 -7.87 2.07
N VAL A 35 7.70 -7.36 1.56
CA VAL A 35 8.03 -5.93 1.64
C VAL A 35 7.05 -5.09 0.82
N VAL A 36 6.71 -5.54 -0.39
CA VAL A 36 5.75 -4.83 -1.25
C VAL A 36 4.36 -4.80 -0.62
N GLU A 37 3.90 -5.92 -0.06
CA GLU A 37 2.63 -6.01 0.67
C GLU A 37 2.61 -5.05 1.87
N THR A 38 3.71 -5.02 2.63
CA THR A 38 3.86 -4.11 3.77
C THR A 38 3.80 -2.65 3.34
N ALA A 39 4.50 -2.28 2.26
CA ALA A 39 4.49 -0.91 1.74
C ALA A 39 3.09 -0.50 1.21
N GLN A 40 2.41 -1.40 0.50
CA GLN A 40 1.04 -1.18 0.02
C GLN A 40 0.07 -0.96 1.18
N ASN A 41 0.13 -1.81 2.20
CA ASN A 41 -0.72 -1.69 3.38
C ASN A 41 -0.48 -0.36 4.12
N GLN A 42 0.77 0.07 4.23
CA GLN A 42 1.11 1.37 4.82
C GLN A 42 0.55 2.54 4.01
N ALA A 43 0.67 2.50 2.68
CA ALA A 43 0.13 3.53 1.80
C ALA A 43 -1.39 3.62 1.92
N THR A 44 -2.09 2.48 1.90
CA THR A 44 -3.56 2.43 2.08
C THR A 44 -3.98 2.97 3.45
N ALA A 45 -3.27 2.58 4.52
CA ALA A 45 -3.56 3.07 5.86
C ALA A 45 -3.33 4.59 5.98
N MET A 46 -2.28 5.11 5.35
CA MET A 46 -1.98 6.54 5.32
C MET A 46 -3.07 7.32 4.56
N GLU A 47 -3.49 6.83 3.39
CA GLU A 47 -4.56 7.48 2.62
C GLU A 47 -5.88 7.50 3.40
N ALA A 48 -6.26 6.38 4.03
CA ALA A 48 -7.48 6.30 4.83
C ALA A 48 -7.45 7.31 5.99
N ARG A 49 -6.30 7.45 6.66
CA ARG A 49 -6.11 8.43 7.73
C ARG A 49 -6.20 9.86 7.23
N ALA A 50 -5.56 10.17 6.10
CA ALA A 50 -5.63 11.51 5.50
C ALA A 50 -7.08 11.87 5.15
N ARG A 51 -7.81 10.94 4.54
CA ARG A 51 -9.22 11.11 4.18
C ARG A 51 -10.11 11.36 5.42
N ALA A 52 -9.90 10.59 6.49
CA ALA A 52 -10.64 10.75 7.75
C ALA A 52 -10.34 12.10 8.42
N ALA A 53 -9.08 12.54 8.43
CA ALA A 53 -8.68 13.83 8.99
C ALA A 53 -9.33 15.00 8.23
N VAL A 54 -9.34 14.94 6.89
CA VAL A 54 -9.99 15.97 6.05
C VAL A 54 -11.48 16.05 6.31
N ALA A 55 -12.17 14.90 6.38
CA ALA A 55 -13.60 14.87 6.69
C ALA A 55 -13.90 15.50 8.06
N LYS A 56 -13.07 15.21 9.08
CA LYS A 56 -13.25 15.79 10.41
C LYS A 56 -13.05 17.31 10.43
N LEU A 57 -12.06 17.82 9.69
CA LEU A 57 -11.82 19.25 9.58
C LEU A 57 -13.01 19.97 8.90
N GLN A 58 -13.59 19.39 7.85
CA GLN A 58 -14.76 19.94 7.19
C GLN A 58 -15.98 20.03 8.12
N GLU A 59 -16.22 19.00 8.93
CA GLU A 59 -17.29 18.99 9.92
C GLU A 59 -17.12 20.11 10.96
N VAL A 60 -15.89 20.30 11.48
CA VAL A 60 -15.58 21.37 12.43
C VAL A 60 -15.77 22.75 11.80
N SER A 61 -15.32 22.96 10.55
CA SER A 61 -15.53 24.23 9.84
C SER A 61 -17.00 24.56 9.61
N GLN A 62 -17.84 23.55 9.32
CA GLN A 62 -19.29 23.75 9.18
C GLN A 62 -19.93 24.16 10.52
N GLN A 63 -19.53 23.55 11.63
CA GLN A 63 -20.03 23.91 12.97
C GLN A 63 -19.66 25.35 13.37
N VAL A 64 -18.44 25.80 13.04
CA VAL A 64 -17.98 27.17 13.33
C VAL A 64 -18.66 28.20 12.42
N GLY A 65 -18.97 27.84 11.16
CA GLY A 65 -19.66 28.71 10.22
C GLY A 65 -21.13 28.98 10.59
N VAL A 66 -21.84 27.96 11.08
CA VAL A 66 -23.26 28.07 11.46
C VAL A 66 -23.45 28.95 12.70
N GLY A 67 -22.54 28.90 13.68
CA GLY A 67 -22.65 29.70 14.90
C GLY A 67 -22.36 31.21 14.76
N ARG A 68 -21.94 31.69 13.58
CA ARG A 68 -21.65 33.11 13.33
C ARG A 68 -22.83 33.89 12.73
N ASP A 69 -23.81 33.20 12.15
CA ASP A 69 -24.95 33.84 11.46
C ASP A 69 -26.16 34.11 12.39
N GLU A 70 -26.15 33.59 13.63
CA GLU A 70 -27.24 33.74 14.61
C GLU A 70 -26.99 34.80 15.71
N ARG A 71 -26.13 35.81 15.47
CA ARG A 71 -25.84 36.89 16.45
C ARG A 71 -26.08 38.29 15.92
#